data_AF-V4REV8-F1
#
_entry.id   AF-V4REV8-F1
#
_cell.length_a   1.000
_cell.length_b   1.000
_cell.length_c   1.000
_cell.angle_alpha   90.00
_cell.angle_beta   90.00
_cell.angle_gamma   90.00
#
_symmetry.space_group_name_H-M   'P 1'
#
loop_
_entity.id
_entity.type
_entity.pdbx_description
1 polymer ?
#
loop_
_entity_poly.entity_id
_entity_poly.type
_entity_poly.pdbx_seq_one_letter_code
_entity_poly.pdbx_strand_id
1 'polypeptide(L)'
;MKRLALLLAATLTLATPAFAQTQTPATPPVTYPGYGRIITLAEAKTVIAAAEAEARKNGWNVVIYIVEPTGALVAAEKMDGTQYGSIDVATGKAETAARFRRPTAAFQQAVKDGNLNSIFTGAMALEGGELLIVDGQTIGAIGVSGATAAQDGQIARAGAAALLK
;
A
#
# COMPACT_ATOMS: atom_id res chain seq x y z
N MET A 1 -86.52 -7.78 -19.29
CA MET A 1 -85.69 -8.97 -19.55
C MET A 1 -84.29 -8.52 -19.95
N LYS A 2 -83.28 -8.91 -19.16
CA LYS A 2 -81.85 -9.12 -19.50
C LYS A 2 -81.02 -7.86 -19.82
N ARG A 3 -80.26 -7.35 -18.83
CA ARG A 3 -78.81 -7.57 -18.56
C ARG A 3 -77.92 -6.58 -19.33
N LEU A 4 -77.13 -5.75 -18.63
CA LEU A 4 -75.64 -5.81 -18.53
C LEU A 4 -75.12 -4.42 -19.02
N ALA A 5 -74.06 -3.76 -18.54
CA ALA A 5 -73.09 -3.97 -17.49
C ALA A 5 -72.52 -2.59 -17.13
N LEU A 6 -72.30 -2.34 -15.84
CA LEU A 6 -71.63 -1.16 -15.30
C LEU A 6 -70.11 -1.32 -15.55
N LEU A 7 -69.50 -0.49 -16.40
CA LEU A 7 -68.04 -0.48 -16.61
C LEU A 7 -67.40 0.52 -15.65
N LEU A 8 -66.97 0.00 -14.50
CA LEU A 8 -66.14 0.69 -13.53
C LEU A 8 -64.69 0.70 -14.07
N ALA A 9 -64.22 1.86 -14.54
CA ALA A 9 -62.84 2.02 -14.97
C ALA A 9 -61.91 2.03 -13.75
N ALA A 10 -61.38 0.86 -13.38
CA ALA A 10 -60.35 0.74 -12.38
C ALA A 10 -59.02 1.24 -12.96
N THR A 11 -58.64 2.47 -12.64
CA THR A 11 -57.30 3.01 -12.92
C THR A 11 -56.28 2.31 -12.01
N LEU A 12 -55.61 1.30 -12.56
CA LEU A 12 -54.51 0.60 -11.91
C LEU A 12 -53.26 1.50 -11.94
N THR A 13 -53.00 2.22 -10.84
CA THR A 13 -51.75 2.96 -10.64
C THR A 13 -50.62 1.97 -10.38
N LEU A 14 -49.79 1.71 -11.38
CA LEU A 14 -48.53 0.98 -11.22
C LEU A 14 -47.56 1.85 -10.40
N ALA A 15 -47.43 1.55 -9.12
CA ALA A 15 -46.37 2.12 -8.29
C ALA A 15 -45.02 1.57 -8.79
N THR A 16 -44.21 2.44 -9.40
CA THR A 16 -42.82 2.12 -9.68
C THR A 16 -42.07 2.04 -8.35
N PRO A 17 -41.33 0.96 -8.06
CA PRO A 17 -40.45 0.96 -6.90
C PRO A 17 -39.37 2.00 -7.20
N ALA A 18 -39.37 3.09 -6.44
CA ALA A 18 -38.25 4.01 -6.40
C ALA A 18 -37.05 3.20 -5.90
N PHE A 19 -36.13 2.88 -6.81
CA PHE A 19 -34.82 2.40 -6.42
C PHE A 19 -34.17 3.51 -5.60
N ALA A 20 -34.20 3.37 -4.28
CA ALA A 20 -33.41 4.19 -3.39
C ALA A 20 -31.94 3.94 -3.77
N GLN A 21 -31.34 4.89 -4.49
CA GLN A 21 -29.89 4.93 -4.63
C GLN A 21 -29.33 5.17 -3.24
N THR A 22 -28.91 4.09 -2.58
CA THR A 22 -28.05 4.18 -1.40
C THR A 22 -26.78 4.87 -1.86
N GLN A 23 -26.68 6.18 -1.58
CA GLN A 23 -25.44 6.91 -1.74
C GLN A 23 -24.39 6.20 -0.89
N THR A 24 -23.40 5.60 -1.55
CA THR A 24 -22.26 5.02 -0.87
C THR A 24 -21.63 6.11 -0.02
N PRO A 25 -21.37 5.87 1.28
CA PRO A 25 -20.75 6.87 2.15
C PRO A 25 -19.48 7.42 1.48
N ALA A 26 -19.38 8.74 1.38
CA ALA A 26 -18.18 9.37 0.85
C ALA A 26 -16.99 8.99 1.74
N THR A 27 -16.04 8.24 1.19
CA THR A 27 -14.80 7.92 1.90
C THR A 27 -14.08 9.23 2.20
N PRO A 28 -13.68 9.50 3.47
CA PRO A 28 -12.92 10.70 3.80
C PRO A 28 -11.64 10.77 2.96
N PRO A 29 -11.20 11.98 2.56
CA PRO A 29 -10.02 12.14 1.73
C PRO A 29 -8.79 11.58 2.44
N VAL A 30 -8.12 10.61 1.80
CA VAL A 30 -6.85 10.08 2.29
C VAL A 30 -5.77 11.14 2.11
N THR A 31 -5.20 11.61 3.21
CA THR A 31 -4.07 12.54 3.18
C THR A 31 -2.75 11.78 3.22
N TYR A 32 -1.92 11.95 2.20
CA TYR A 32 -0.57 11.40 2.17
C TYR A 32 0.44 12.44 2.65
N PRO A 33 1.44 12.05 3.47
CA PRO A 33 2.52 12.95 3.90
C PRO A 33 3.16 13.66 2.70
N GLY A 34 3.55 14.93 2.85
CA GLY A 34 4.30 15.65 1.81
C GLY A 34 5.71 15.07 1.61
N TYR A 35 6.38 15.44 0.52
CA TYR A 35 7.82 15.19 0.41
C TYR A 35 8.60 16.18 1.28
N GLY A 36 9.62 15.69 1.98
CA GLY A 36 10.52 16.50 2.81
C GLY A 36 11.93 16.58 2.23
N ARG A 37 12.91 16.79 3.11
CA ARG A 37 14.33 16.62 2.76
C ARG A 37 14.62 15.19 2.33
N ILE A 38 15.75 14.99 1.67
CA ILE A 38 16.22 13.65 1.30
C ILE A 38 16.84 12.97 2.53
N ILE A 39 16.58 11.66 2.67
CA ILE A 39 17.22 10.82 3.67
C ILE A 39 18.75 10.79 3.48
N THR A 40 19.48 10.92 4.57
CA THR A 40 20.95 10.82 4.53
C THR A 40 21.40 9.35 4.53
N LEU A 41 22.62 9.09 4.05
CA LEU A 41 23.21 7.75 4.13
C LEU A 41 23.32 7.24 5.59
N ALA A 42 23.58 8.13 6.55
CA ALA A 42 23.67 7.76 7.96
C ALA A 42 22.33 7.23 8.48
N GLU A 43 21.23 7.92 8.18
CA GLU A 43 19.87 7.49 8.52
C GLU A 43 19.49 6.20 7.81
N ALA A 44 19.83 6.07 6.52
CA ALA A 44 19.59 4.84 5.76
C ALA A 44 20.28 3.63 6.40
N LYS A 45 21.52 3.79 6.89
CA LYS A 45 22.24 2.73 7.63
C LYS A 45 21.55 2.39 8.96
N THR A 46 21.04 3.38 9.69
CA THR A 46 20.27 3.14 10.92
C THR A 46 18.99 2.35 10.64
N VAL A 47 18.27 2.70 9.57
CA VAL A 47 17.06 2.00 9.11
C VAL A 47 17.38 0.56 8.71
N ILE A 48 18.44 0.35 7.92
CA ILE A 48 18.88 -0.99 7.50
C ILE A 48 19.26 -1.84 8.70
N ALA A 49 20.06 -1.34 9.64
CA ALA A 49 20.49 -2.10 10.81
C ALA A 49 19.29 -2.57 11.66
N ALA A 50 18.27 -1.72 11.82
CA ALA A 50 17.06 -2.09 12.56
C ALA A 50 16.21 -3.13 11.81
N ALA A 51 16.06 -2.99 10.48
CA ALA A 51 15.38 -3.97 9.65
C ALA A 51 16.11 -5.32 9.65
N GLU A 52 17.43 -5.31 9.46
CA GLU A 52 18.27 -6.50 9.49
C GLU A 52 18.19 -7.22 10.85
N ALA A 53 18.22 -6.47 11.95
CA ALA A 53 18.05 -7.05 13.29
C ALA A 53 16.70 -7.78 13.44
N GLU A 54 15.61 -7.20 12.93
CA GLU A 54 14.29 -7.85 12.93
C GLU A 54 14.28 -9.09 12.05
N ALA A 55 14.88 -9.05 10.85
CA ALA A 55 14.98 -10.20 9.96
C ALA A 55 15.77 -11.35 10.61
N ARG A 56 16.95 -11.04 11.19
CA ARG A 56 17.80 -12.01 11.88
C ARG A 56 17.13 -12.62 13.10
N LYS A 57 16.43 -11.82 13.90
CA LYS A 57 15.66 -12.29 15.07
C LYS A 57 14.65 -13.38 14.70
N ASN A 58 14.05 -13.28 13.51
CA ASN A 58 13.03 -14.21 13.04
C ASN A 58 13.57 -15.31 12.09
N GLY A 59 14.88 -15.33 11.82
CA GLY A 59 15.49 -16.31 10.91
C GLY A 59 15.11 -16.14 9.45
N TRP A 60 14.85 -14.91 9.01
CA TRP A 60 14.51 -14.58 7.63
C TRP A 60 15.69 -13.96 6.89
N ASN A 61 15.96 -14.43 5.67
CA ASN A 61 16.95 -13.83 4.78
C ASN A 61 16.22 -12.95 3.77
N VAL A 62 16.56 -11.66 3.74
CA VAL A 62 15.90 -10.66 2.89
C VAL A 62 16.88 -9.74 2.18
N VAL A 63 16.38 -9.07 1.14
CA VAL A 63 16.92 -7.83 0.58
C VAL A 63 16.26 -6.67 1.30
N ILE A 64 17.04 -5.68 1.69
CA ILE A 64 16.62 -4.41 2.27
C ILE A 64 17.10 -3.31 1.32
N TYR A 65 16.21 -2.44 0.88
CA TYR A 65 16.47 -1.43 -0.14
C TYR A 65 15.92 -0.08 0.31
N ILE A 66 16.78 0.94 0.37
CA ILE A 66 16.44 2.29 0.82
C ILE A 66 16.57 3.27 -0.34
N VAL A 67 15.54 4.09 -0.54
CA VAL A 67 15.48 5.10 -1.60
C VAL A 67 15.16 6.49 -1.07
N GLU A 68 15.59 7.50 -1.83
CA GLU A 68 15.14 8.88 -1.73
C GLU A 68 13.66 9.01 -2.14
N PRO A 69 13.00 10.16 -1.90
CA PRO A 69 11.62 10.38 -2.35
C PRO A 69 11.40 10.24 -3.87
N THR A 70 12.45 10.46 -4.66
CA THR A 70 12.46 10.26 -6.13
C THR A 70 12.38 8.79 -6.53
N GLY A 71 12.69 7.87 -5.60
CA GLY A 71 12.94 6.45 -5.84
C GLY A 71 14.41 6.14 -6.17
N ALA A 72 15.32 7.12 -6.13
CA ALA A 72 16.75 6.87 -6.34
C ALA A 72 17.36 6.09 -5.16
N LEU A 73 18.22 5.13 -5.45
CA LEU A 73 18.92 4.31 -4.45
C LEU A 73 19.81 5.17 -3.52
N VAL A 74 19.69 4.93 -2.22
CA VAL A 74 20.60 5.45 -1.20
C VAL A 74 21.49 4.35 -0.63
N ALA A 75 20.89 3.23 -0.24
CA ALA A 75 21.60 2.08 0.31
C ALA A 75 20.79 0.80 0.11
N ALA A 76 21.48 -0.32 -0.07
CA ALA A 76 20.84 -1.62 -0.18
C ALA A 76 21.74 -2.70 0.40
N GLU A 77 21.14 -3.69 1.04
CA GLU A 77 21.81 -4.88 1.56
C GLU A 77 21.01 -6.13 1.20
N LYS A 78 21.71 -7.22 0.90
CA LYS A 78 21.11 -8.53 0.65
C LYS A 78 21.73 -9.54 1.61
N MET A 79 20.91 -10.13 2.46
CA MET A 79 21.33 -11.21 3.33
C MET A 79 21.69 -12.46 2.51
N ASP A 80 22.68 -13.22 2.99
CA ASP A 80 23.11 -14.46 2.35
C ASP A 80 21.95 -15.46 2.25
N GLY A 81 21.89 -16.21 1.15
CA GLY A 81 20.84 -17.19 0.90
C GLY A 81 19.47 -16.60 0.51
N THR A 82 19.31 -15.27 0.44
CA THR A 82 18.08 -14.66 -0.09
C THR A 82 17.90 -14.96 -1.58
N GLN A 83 16.66 -15.22 -2.01
CA GLN A 83 16.35 -15.50 -3.42
C GLN A 83 16.66 -14.27 -4.31
N TYR A 84 17.27 -14.47 -5.47
CA TYR A 84 17.71 -13.35 -6.33
C TYR A 84 16.57 -12.46 -6.82
N GLY A 85 15.37 -13.02 -7.05
CA GLY A 85 14.19 -12.24 -7.44
C GLY A 85 13.76 -11.20 -6.39
N SER A 86 14.18 -11.37 -5.14
CA SER A 86 13.91 -10.40 -4.08
C SER A 86 14.62 -9.06 -4.27
N ILE A 87 15.67 -9.00 -5.12
CA ILE A 87 16.37 -7.75 -5.43
C ILE A 87 15.41 -6.79 -6.14
N ASP A 88 14.78 -7.24 -7.21
CA ASP A 88 13.85 -6.43 -8.00
C ASP A 88 12.56 -6.15 -7.22
N VAL A 89 12.09 -7.13 -6.43
CA VAL A 89 10.87 -6.96 -5.61
C VAL A 89 11.10 -5.94 -4.49
N ALA A 90 12.22 -5.99 -3.76
CA ALA A 90 12.53 -4.99 -2.73
C ALA A 90 12.70 -3.59 -3.34
N THR A 91 13.37 -3.50 -4.49
CA THR A 91 13.52 -2.24 -5.25
C THR A 91 12.14 -1.67 -5.61
N GLY A 92 11.29 -2.47 -6.25
CA GLY A 92 9.95 -2.05 -6.64
C GLY A 92 9.07 -1.64 -5.46
N LYS A 93 9.19 -2.34 -4.31
CA LYS A 93 8.47 -1.99 -3.08
C LYS A 93 8.91 -0.63 -2.52
N ALA A 94 10.22 -0.38 -2.44
CA ALA A 94 10.78 0.88 -1.97
C ALA A 94 10.37 2.05 -2.87
N GLU A 95 10.56 1.90 -4.19
CA GLU A 95 10.20 2.92 -5.17
C GLU A 95 8.70 3.23 -5.17
N THR A 96 7.87 2.19 -5.07
CA THR A 96 6.41 2.36 -4.97
C THR A 96 6.04 3.15 -3.72
N ALA A 97 6.59 2.78 -2.56
CA ALA A 97 6.30 3.49 -1.33
C ALA A 97 6.71 4.97 -1.41
N ALA A 98 7.92 5.25 -1.90
CA ALA A 98 8.43 6.62 -2.05
C ALA A 98 7.56 7.45 -3.01
N ARG A 99 7.40 7.01 -4.26
CA ARG A 99 6.77 7.80 -5.33
C ARG A 99 5.28 8.03 -5.14
N PHE A 100 4.60 7.11 -4.46
CA PHE A 100 3.17 7.24 -4.17
C PHE A 100 2.87 7.69 -2.74
N ARG A 101 3.90 7.90 -1.91
CA ARG A 101 3.80 8.40 -0.53
C ARG A 101 2.81 7.58 0.31
N ARG A 102 2.83 6.25 0.14
CA ARG A 102 2.02 5.32 0.94
C ARG A 102 2.63 3.91 0.96
N PRO A 103 2.41 3.11 2.02
CA PRO A 103 2.93 1.75 2.10
C PRO A 103 2.41 0.84 0.98
N THR A 104 3.23 -0.14 0.56
CA THR A 104 2.82 -1.09 -0.49
C THR A 104 1.68 -2.00 -0.05
N ALA A 105 1.48 -2.17 1.26
CA ALA A 105 0.31 -2.85 1.84
C ALA A 105 -1.03 -2.26 1.34
N ALA A 106 -1.11 -0.95 1.16
CA ALA A 106 -2.32 -0.29 0.65
C ALA A 106 -2.62 -0.68 -0.81
N PHE A 107 -1.58 -0.89 -1.62
CA PHE A 107 -1.74 -1.37 -3.00
C PHE A 107 -2.11 -2.85 -3.05
N GLN A 108 -1.47 -3.67 -2.21
CA GLN A 108 -1.82 -5.07 -2.05
C GLN A 108 -3.30 -5.22 -1.65
N GLN A 109 -3.78 -4.39 -0.73
CA GLN A 109 -5.17 -4.38 -0.31
C GLN A 109 -6.10 -3.98 -1.47
N ALA A 110 -5.77 -2.91 -2.20
CA ALA A 110 -6.56 -2.50 -3.36
C ALA A 110 -6.71 -3.62 -4.41
N VAL A 111 -5.64 -4.38 -4.67
CA VAL A 111 -5.69 -5.53 -5.58
C VAL A 111 -6.60 -6.64 -5.02
N LYS A 112 -6.51 -6.94 -3.72
CA LYS A 112 -7.41 -7.92 -3.06
C LYS A 112 -8.88 -7.50 -3.13
N ASP A 113 -9.15 -6.19 -3.07
CA ASP A 113 -10.49 -5.62 -3.18
C ASP A 113 -11.01 -5.53 -4.63
N GLY A 114 -10.24 -6.03 -5.61
CA GLY A 114 -10.60 -6.05 -7.03
C GLY A 114 -10.23 -4.78 -7.80
N ASN A 115 -9.55 -3.81 -7.17
CA ASN A 115 -9.03 -2.62 -7.83
C ASN A 115 -7.63 -2.87 -8.40
N LEU A 116 -7.58 -3.19 -9.69
CA LEU A 116 -6.34 -3.49 -10.40
C LEU A 116 -5.60 -2.26 -10.93
N ASN A 117 -6.11 -1.02 -10.72
CA ASN A 117 -5.48 0.20 -11.23
C ASN A 117 -4.03 0.35 -10.75
N SER A 118 -3.76 -0.06 -9.51
CA SER A 118 -2.43 -0.11 -8.91
C SER A 118 -1.39 -0.86 -9.77
N ILE A 119 -1.81 -1.93 -10.43
CA ILE A 119 -0.93 -2.76 -11.27
C ILE A 119 -0.59 -2.02 -12.55
N PHE A 120 -1.57 -1.33 -13.16
CA PHE A 120 -1.38 -0.60 -14.41
C PHE A 120 -0.51 0.66 -14.25
N THR A 121 -0.33 1.18 -13.04
CA THR A 121 0.59 2.29 -12.76
C THR A 121 2.02 1.85 -12.51
N GLY A 122 2.33 0.55 -12.62
CA GLY A 122 3.66 -0.01 -12.33
C GLY A 122 3.99 -0.08 -10.84
N ALA A 123 2.99 0.02 -9.96
CA ALA A 123 3.21 -0.11 -8.52
C ALA A 123 3.42 -1.59 -8.14
N MET A 124 4.43 -1.84 -7.31
CA MET A 124 4.65 -3.15 -6.70
C MET A 124 3.61 -3.37 -5.59
N ALA A 125 2.47 -3.95 -5.95
CA ALA A 125 1.32 -4.18 -5.06
C ALA A 125 1.51 -5.37 -4.11
N LEU A 126 2.65 -5.41 -3.42
CA LEU A 126 3.03 -6.46 -2.48
C LEU A 126 3.58 -5.81 -1.20
N GLU A 127 3.05 -6.19 -0.04
CA GLU A 127 3.50 -5.64 1.26
C GLU A 127 5.00 -5.86 1.48
N GLY A 128 5.65 -4.88 2.12
CA GLY A 128 7.09 -4.84 2.36
C GLY A 128 7.75 -3.50 2.02
N GLY A 129 7.01 -2.55 1.46
CA GLY A 129 7.45 -1.17 1.26
C GLY A 129 6.79 -0.24 2.29
N GLU A 130 7.60 0.53 3.01
CA GLU A 130 7.17 1.48 4.05
C GLU A 130 7.80 2.85 3.86
N LEU A 131 7.09 3.89 4.32
CA LEU A 131 7.58 5.27 4.29
C LEU A 131 8.60 5.53 5.40
N LEU A 132 9.60 6.34 5.10
CA LEU A 132 10.51 6.92 6.08
C LEU A 132 10.06 8.36 6.32
N ILE A 133 9.45 8.60 7.49
CA ILE A 133 8.80 9.88 7.81
C ILE A 133 9.56 10.57 8.94
N VAL A 134 9.89 11.84 8.72
CA VAL A 134 10.47 12.76 9.72
C VAL A 134 9.70 14.07 9.64
N ASP A 135 9.32 14.64 10.78
CA ASP A 135 8.55 15.89 10.87
C ASP A 135 7.26 15.90 10.01
N GLY A 136 6.60 14.74 9.91
CA GLY A 136 5.39 14.58 9.11
C GLY A 136 5.60 14.60 7.59
N GLN A 137 6.85 14.56 7.13
CA GLN A 137 7.21 14.52 5.72
C GLN A 137 7.93 13.21 5.36
N THR A 138 7.63 12.68 4.17
CA THR A 138 8.33 11.55 3.58
C THR A 138 9.72 11.99 3.12
N ILE A 139 10.76 11.47 3.78
CA ILE A 139 12.16 11.71 3.43
C ILE A 139 12.79 10.60 2.59
N GLY A 140 12.07 9.49 2.42
CA GLY A 140 12.48 8.32 1.64
C GLY A 140 11.54 7.15 1.87
N ALA A 141 11.95 5.96 1.43
CA ALA A 141 11.23 4.73 1.69
C ALA A 141 12.19 3.55 1.87
N ILE A 142 11.71 2.52 2.55
CA ILE A 142 12.33 1.21 2.68
C ILE A 142 11.49 0.18 1.92
N GLY A 143 12.13 -0.72 1.20
CA GLY A 143 11.53 -1.92 0.62
C GLY A 143 12.26 -3.17 1.10
N VAL A 144 11.50 -4.18 1.49
CA VAL A 144 12.02 -5.48 1.96
C VAL A 144 11.41 -6.61 1.17
N SER A 145 12.23 -7.60 0.81
CA SER A 145 11.76 -8.82 0.14
C SER A 145 12.63 -10.03 0.45
N GLY A 146 12.00 -11.18 0.65
CA GLY A 146 12.66 -12.48 0.84
C GLY A 146 11.91 -13.43 1.76
N ALA A 147 10.92 -12.90 2.50
CA ALA A 147 9.99 -13.65 3.31
C ALA A 147 8.57 -13.57 2.71
N THR A 148 7.54 -13.92 3.49
CA THR A 148 6.15 -13.64 3.08
C THR A 148 5.88 -12.13 3.12
N ALA A 149 4.91 -11.64 2.35
CA ALA A 149 4.64 -10.20 2.25
C ALA A 149 4.37 -9.53 3.62
N ALA A 150 3.67 -10.21 4.53
CA ALA A 150 3.43 -9.70 5.88
C ALA A 150 4.71 -9.62 6.73
N GLN A 151 5.62 -10.59 6.56
CA GLN A 151 6.93 -10.61 7.24
C GLN A 151 7.86 -9.53 6.67
N ASP A 152 7.89 -9.36 5.35
CA ASP A 152 8.60 -8.24 4.72
C ASP A 152 8.09 -6.90 5.26
N GLY A 153 6.77 -6.73 5.38
CA GLY A 153 6.16 -5.54 5.98
C GLY A 153 6.56 -5.31 7.43
N GLN A 154 6.61 -6.38 8.24
CA GLN A 154 7.08 -6.32 9.63
C GLN A 154 8.53 -5.81 9.71
N ILE A 155 9.43 -6.36 8.89
CA ILE A 155 10.83 -5.95 8.83
C ILE A 155 10.94 -4.48 8.38
N ALA A 156 10.22 -4.09 7.33
CA ALA A 156 10.23 -2.72 6.83
C ALA A 156 9.77 -1.71 7.88
N ARG A 157 8.69 -2.04 8.63
CA ARG A 157 8.19 -1.21 9.74
C ARG A 157 9.20 -1.12 10.89
N ALA A 158 9.90 -2.21 11.21
CA ALA A 158 10.96 -2.18 12.22
C ALA A 158 12.11 -1.25 11.82
N GLY A 159 12.50 -1.26 10.53
CA GLY A 159 13.45 -0.31 9.97
C GLY A 159 12.96 1.14 10.06
N ALA A 160 11.74 1.42 9.60
CA ALA A 160 11.16 2.76 9.60
C ALA A 160 11.03 3.35 11.02
N ALA A 161 10.66 2.52 12.00
CA ALA A 161 10.54 2.92 13.41
C ALA A 161 11.87 3.36 14.03
N ALA A 162 13.02 3.04 13.42
CA ALA A 162 14.32 3.48 13.91
C ALA A 162 14.55 5.00 13.80
N LEU A 163 13.77 5.69 12.95
CA LEU A 163 13.82 7.15 12.79
C LEU A 163 12.92 7.92 13.78
N LEU A 164 12.11 7.20 14.57
CA LEU A 164 11.21 7.80 15.57
C LEU A 164 11.87 7.94 16.96
N LYS A 165 13.15 7.60 17.07
CA LYS A 165 13.92 7.59 18.32
C LYS A 165 14.73 8.86 18.52
#